data_AF-A0A7J4PV35-F1
#
_entry.id   AF-A0A7J4PV35-F1
#
_cell.length_a   1.000
_cell.length_b   1.000
_cell.length_c   1.000
_cell.angle_alpha   90.00
_cell.angle_beta   90.00
_cell.angle_gamma   90.00
#
_symmetry.space_group_name_H-M   'P 1'
#
loop_
_entity.id
_entity.type
_entity.pdbx_description
1 polymer ?
#
loop_
_entity_poly.entity_id
_entity_poly.type
_entity_poly.pdbx_seq_one_letter_code
_entity_poly.pdbx_strand_id
1 'polypeptide(L)'
;MDEFLGLVENGQFRILEPAEHCCAVRLTRLIKPKLLDEVAVEKHQIDLSDDEGKAIMVEGALGKEELWIYEAKVSDRAGSILSAVVQKIFD
;
A
#
# COMPACT_ATOMS: atom_id res chain seq x y z
N MET A 1 -5.10 8.31 -10.66
CA MET A 1 -4.36 7.30 -9.87
C MET A 1 -3.25 8.08 -9.22
N ASP A 2 -3.15 7.91 -7.92
CA ASP A 2 -2.20 8.61 -7.08
C ASP A 2 -1.03 7.67 -6.78
N GLU A 3 0.11 8.23 -6.43
CA GLU A 3 1.30 7.49 -6.02
C GLU A 3 1.45 7.58 -4.50
N PHE A 4 1.71 6.43 -3.89
CA PHE A 4 1.88 6.29 -2.45
C PHE A 4 3.24 5.68 -2.18
N LEU A 5 4.07 6.38 -1.41
CA LEU A 5 5.26 5.81 -0.81
C LEU A 5 4.87 5.21 0.53
N GLY A 6 5.31 3.99 0.81
CA GLY A 6 5.02 3.38 2.11
C GLY A 6 5.97 2.26 2.48
N LEU A 7 5.87 1.83 3.74
CA LEU A 7 6.58 0.67 4.29
C LEU A 7 5.64 -0.51 4.41
N VAL A 8 6.15 -1.71 4.15
CA VAL A 8 5.40 -2.94 4.44
C VAL A 8 5.73 -3.41 5.85
N GLU A 9 4.72 -3.46 6.71
CA GLU A 9 4.83 -3.87 8.10
C GLU A 9 3.64 -4.77 8.46
N ASN A 10 3.91 -5.96 8.99
CA ASN A 10 2.92 -6.97 9.34
C ASN A 10 1.98 -7.34 8.17
N GLY A 11 2.52 -7.42 6.94
CA GLY A 11 1.76 -7.71 5.73
C GLY A 11 0.80 -6.59 5.29
N GLN A 12 0.91 -5.40 5.87
CA GLN A 12 0.15 -4.20 5.51
C GLN A 12 1.05 -3.13 4.94
N PHE A 13 0.50 -2.27 4.09
CA PHE A 13 1.21 -1.13 3.52
C PHE A 13 0.90 0.13 4.34
N ARG A 14 1.88 0.61 5.12
CA ARG A 14 1.79 1.88 5.84
C ARG A 14 2.16 3.02 4.91
N ILE A 15 1.19 3.87 4.59
CA ILE A 15 1.43 5.06 3.77
C ILE A 15 2.32 6.04 4.56
N LEU A 16 3.37 6.53 3.90
CA LEU A 16 4.27 7.57 4.41
C LEU A 16 4.09 8.87 3.64
N GLU A 17 3.89 8.80 2.32
CA GLU A 17 3.54 9.93 1.48
C GLU A 17 2.36 9.57 0.55
N PRO A 18 1.39 10.49 0.37
CA PRO A 18 1.32 11.82 0.99
C PRO A 18 0.99 11.73 2.50
N ALA A 19 1.62 12.58 3.32
CA ALA A 19 1.50 12.56 4.79
C ALA A 19 0.07 12.78 5.35
N GLU A 20 -0.87 13.22 4.50
CA GLU A 20 -2.29 13.36 4.83
C GLU A 20 -2.95 12.01 5.16
N HIS A 21 -2.39 10.90 4.67
CA HIS A 21 -2.88 9.54 4.91
C HIS A 21 -1.88 8.78 5.78
N CYS A 22 -2.13 8.74 7.10
CA CYS A 22 -1.22 8.09 8.07
C CYS A 22 -1.72 6.69 8.48
N CYS A 23 -2.25 5.93 7.52
CA CYS A 23 -2.92 4.66 7.79
C CYS A 23 -2.20 3.47 7.16
N ALA A 24 -2.26 2.34 7.84
CA ALA A 24 -1.90 1.05 7.28
C ALA A 24 -3.07 0.51 6.47
N VAL A 25 -2.82 0.23 5.18
CA VAL A 25 -3.84 -0.15 4.21
C VAL A 25 -3.48 -1.46 3.56
N ARG A 26 -4.49 -2.15 3.04
CA ARG A 26 -4.31 -3.32 2.17
C ARG A 26 -4.34 -2.89 0.71
N LEU A 27 -3.71 -3.67 -0.14
CA LEU A 27 -3.65 -3.40 -1.58
C LEU A 27 -4.52 -4.41 -2.33
N THR A 28 -5.32 -3.96 -3.29
CA THR A 28 -6.11 -4.85 -4.15
C THR A 28 -5.99 -4.46 -5.61
N ARG A 29 -5.94 -5.45 -6.51
CA ARG A 29 -5.92 -5.21 -7.96
C ARG A 29 -7.29 -4.87 -8.54
N LEU A 30 -8.36 -4.98 -7.74
CA LEU A 30 -9.70 -4.73 -8.24
C LEU A 30 -9.95 -3.25 -8.51
N ILE A 31 -10.67 -3.00 -9.60
CA ILE A 31 -11.28 -1.71 -9.89
C ILE A 31 -12.28 -1.40 -8.79
N LYS A 32 -12.18 -0.20 -8.20
CA LYS A 32 -13.01 0.24 -7.07
C LYS A 32 -14.49 -0.06 -7.35
N PRO A 33 -15.09 -1.07 -6.71
CA PRO A 33 -16.42 -1.52 -7.08
C PRO A 33 -17.47 -0.53 -6.53
N LYS A 34 -18.58 -0.33 -7.27
CA LYS A 34 -19.68 0.55 -6.83
C LYS A 34 -20.41 0.01 -5.59
N LEU A 35 -20.39 -1.30 -5.40
CA LEU A 35 -20.80 -1.98 -4.17
C LEU A 35 -19.56 -2.64 -3.56
N LEU A 36 -19.36 -2.45 -2.26
CA LEU A 36 -18.33 -3.15 -1.49
C LEU A 36 -18.72 -4.63 -1.41
N ASP A 37 -18.17 -5.45 -2.31
CA ASP A 37 -18.08 -6.89 -2.12
C ASP A 37 -16.73 -7.20 -1.48
N GLU A 38 -16.70 -7.17 -0.14
CA GLU A 38 -15.48 -7.40 0.65
C GLU A 38 -14.83 -8.75 0.28
N VAL A 39 -15.64 -9.77 0.00
CA VAL A 39 -15.16 -11.12 -0.37
C VAL A 39 -14.42 -11.07 -1.71
N ALA A 40 -14.93 -10.30 -2.68
CA ALA A 40 -14.24 -10.10 -3.95
C ALA A 40 -12.94 -9.30 -3.78
N VAL A 41 -12.94 -8.26 -2.94
CA VAL A 41 -11.78 -7.41 -2.62
C VAL A 41 -10.65 -8.21 -2.00
N GLU A 42 -10.95 -9.03 -0.99
CA GLU A 42 -9.98 -9.88 -0.31
C GLU A 42 -9.40 -10.95 -1.24
N LYS A 43 -10.22 -11.53 -2.13
CA LYS A 43 -9.74 -12.52 -3.11
C LYS A 43 -8.68 -11.97 -4.08
N HIS A 44 -8.70 -10.66 -4.32
CA HIS A 44 -7.75 -9.97 -5.20
C HIS A 44 -6.76 -9.10 -4.43
N GLN A 45 -6.66 -9.32 -3.11
CA GLN A 45 -5.63 -8.71 -2.30
C GLN A 45 -4.25 -9.08 -2.85
N ILE A 46 -3.36 -8.09 -2.88
CA ILE A 46 -1.96 -8.30 -3.22
C ILE A 46 -1.28 -8.80 -1.94
N ASP A 47 -0.66 -9.96 -2.04
CA ASP A 47 0.23 -10.47 -1.00
C ASP A 47 1.51 -9.64 -0.96
N LEU A 48 1.83 -9.11 0.23
CA LEU A 48 3.00 -8.27 0.48
C LEU A 48 4.08 -8.99 1.29
N SER A 49 3.93 -10.30 1.54
CA SER A 49 4.87 -11.08 2.36
C SER A 49 6.32 -10.97 1.87
N ASP A 50 6.54 -10.94 0.56
CA ASP A 50 7.89 -10.78 -0.04
C ASP A 50 8.45 -9.35 0.10
N ASP A 51 7.60 -8.38 0.44
CA ASP A 51 7.93 -6.97 0.55
C ASP A 51 8.06 -6.51 2.02
N GLU A 52 7.87 -7.41 2.99
CA GLU A 52 7.98 -7.11 4.42
C GLU A 52 9.31 -6.40 4.78
N GLY A 53 9.19 -5.29 5.52
CA GLY A 53 10.31 -4.43 5.90
C GLY A 53 10.91 -3.60 4.76
N LYS A 54 10.31 -3.60 3.56
CA LYS A 54 10.74 -2.76 2.44
C LYS A 54 9.89 -1.51 2.33
N ALA A 55 10.54 -0.43 1.88
CA ALA A 55 9.83 0.70 1.31
C ALA A 55 9.45 0.37 -0.14
N ILE A 56 8.19 0.58 -0.50
CA ILE A 56 7.68 0.33 -1.84
C ILE A 56 6.88 1.54 -2.33
N MET A 57 6.86 1.71 -3.65
CA MET A 57 6.00 2.69 -4.32
C MET A 57 4.77 1.97 -4.90
N VAL A 58 3.59 2.52 -4.64
CA VAL A 58 2.31 1.96 -5.10
C VAL A 58 1.53 3.02 -5.86
N GLU A 59 1.14 2.70 -7.09
CA GLU A 59 0.14 3.45 -7.84
C GLU A 59 -1.26 2.89 -7.52
N GLY A 60 -2.25 3.74 -7.30
CA GLY A 60 -3.64 3.27 -7.13
C GLY A 60 -4.64 4.35 -6.78
N ALA A 61 -5.77 3.94 -6.21
CA ALA A 61 -6.83 4.83 -5.74
C ALA A 61 -7.21 4.50 -4.30
N LEU A 62 -7.04 5.46 -3.38
CA LEU A 62 -7.40 5.27 -1.99
C LEU A 62 -8.93 5.13 -1.82
N GLY A 63 -9.32 4.14 -1.02
CA GLY A 63 -10.70 3.92 -0.59
C GLY A 63 -11.21 5.05 0.28
N LYS A 64 -12.54 5.26 0.33
CA LYS A 64 -13.12 6.30 1.21
C LYS A 64 -12.89 6.03 2.70
N GLU A 65 -12.77 4.76 3.06
CA GLU A 65 -12.51 4.32 4.43
C GLU A 65 -11.01 4.18 4.73
N GLU A 66 -10.14 4.50 3.76
CA GLU A 66 -8.68 4.40 3.87
C GLU A 66 -8.17 3.03 4.34
N LEU A 67 -8.95 1.96 4.16
CA LEU A 67 -8.54 0.59 4.45
C LEU A 67 -7.85 -0.09 3.26
N TRP A 68 -8.10 0.42 2.05
CA TRP A 68 -7.68 -0.20 0.81
C TRP A 68 -7.15 0.82 -0.20
N ILE A 69 -6.08 0.47 -0.90
CA ILE A 69 -5.75 1.06 -2.20
C ILE A 69 -6.24 0.10 -3.28
N TYR A 70 -7.14 0.61 -4.13
CA TYR A 70 -7.72 -0.10 -5.27
C TYR A 70 -6.89 0.13 -6.52
N GLU A 71 -7.05 -0.78 -7.49
CA GLU A 71 -6.27 -0.78 -8.73
C GLU A 71 -4.75 -0.73 -8.45
N ALA A 72 -4.36 -1.29 -7.30
CA ALA A 72 -3.04 -1.12 -6.74
C ALA A 72 -2.00 -1.84 -7.60
N LYS A 73 -0.90 -1.14 -7.88
CA LYS A 73 0.24 -1.67 -8.59
C LYS A 73 1.52 -1.20 -7.90
N VAL A 74 2.33 -2.16 -7.46
CA VAL A 74 3.68 -1.85 -6.95
C VAL A 74 4.55 -1.45 -8.13
N SER A 75 4.93 -0.18 -8.21
CA SER A 75 5.73 0.39 -9.29
C SER A 75 7.24 0.29 -9.02
N ASP A 76 7.66 0.35 -7.75
CA ASP A 76 9.06 0.21 -7.35
C ASP A 76 9.24 -0.43 -5.98
N ARG A 77 10.40 -1.04 -5.75
CA ARG A 77 10.79 -1.70 -4.49
C ARG A 77 12.18 -1.28 -4.05
N ALA A 78 12.28 -0.65 -2.89
CA ALA A 78 13.56 -0.30 -2.31
C ALA A 78 14.33 -1.52 -1.82
N GLY A 79 15.65 -1.51 -2.02
CA GLY A 79 16.57 -2.42 -1.34
C GLY A 79 16.77 -2.04 0.13
N SER A 80 17.34 -2.96 0.93
CA SER A 80 17.42 -2.83 2.39
C SER A 80 18.04 -1.53 2.91
N ILE A 81 19.09 -1.01 2.24
CA ILE A 81 19.73 0.26 2.64
C ILE A 81 18.75 1.42 2.48
N LEU A 82 18.08 1.50 1.34
CA LEU A 82 17.15 2.59 1.07
C LEU A 82 15.91 2.48 1.96
N SER A 83 15.39 1.27 2.19
CA SER A 83 14.29 1.03 3.14
C SER A 83 14.63 1.53 4.55
N ALA A 84 15.84 1.26 5.05
CA ALA A 84 16.28 1.76 6.36
C ALA A 84 16.40 3.29 6.42
N VAL A 85 16.81 3.93 5.31
CA VAL A 85 16.86 5.40 5.20
C VAL A 85 15.45 5.99 5.19
N VAL A 86 14.52 5.40 4.43
CA VAL A 86 13.11 5.82 4.41
C VAL A 86 12.52 5.71 5.81
N GLN A 87 12.66 4.56 6.47
CA GLN A 87 12.18 4.38 7.84
C GLN A 87 12.72 5.45 8.79
N LYS A 88 14.01 5.76 8.73
CA LYS A 88 14.60 6.81 9.57
C LYS A 88 14.05 8.23 9.31
N ILE A 89 13.66 8.53 8.08
CA ILE A 89 13.17 9.87 7.70
C ILE A 89 11.70 10.05 8.09
N PHE A 90 10.91 8.97 8.03
CA PHE A 90 9.45 8.99 8.18
C PHE A 90 8.94 8.32 9.48
N ASP A 91 9.84 7.91 10.37
CA ASP A 91 9.53 7.52 11.76
C ASP A 91 9.25 8.74 12.66
#